data_AF-A0A443RU44-F1
#
_entry.id   AF-A0A443RU44-F1
#
_cell.length_a   1.000
_cell.length_b   1.000
_cell.length_c   1.000
_cell.angle_alpha   90.00
_cell.angle_beta   90.00
_cell.angle_gamma   90.00
#
_symmetry.space_group_name_H-M   'P 1'
#
loop_
_entity.id
_entity.type
_entity.pdbx_description
1 polymer ?
#
loop_
_entity_poly.entity_id
_entity_poly.type
_entity_poly.pdbx_seq_one_letter_code
_entity_poly.pdbx_strand_id
1 'polypeptide(L)'
;GVQSADIVQFVDILLRFGPTKTRISVGAKLFNPAERDRRVQLPDFTELSFGFYPSARNCQHGFMLNVDRSTCVSHSSGDMLAALRDRIWNLYDLPVIPPKQIRELNKEFKDEKIVTKEKSVVTYFNEKYSKVKYPNLPIVDVGTKKKLEWYPVEVCELLPDQYVTKLQPPHVLSEITTAVTRQKPNTRFIEIKESVLNVIQKDGEPYLREFGMMLLP
;
A
#
# COMPACT_ATOMS: atom_id res chain seq x y z
N GLY A 1 -11.01 8.18 -38.66
CA GLY A 1 -10.71 6.75 -38.43
C GLY A 1 -10.59 6.54 -36.94
N VAL A 2 -11.51 5.77 -36.35
CA VAL A 2 -11.42 5.41 -34.93
C VAL A 2 -10.33 4.34 -34.82
N GLN A 3 -9.18 4.67 -34.24
CA GLN A 3 -8.20 3.65 -33.86
C GLN A 3 -8.81 2.75 -32.78
N SER A 4 -8.55 1.44 -32.84
CA SER A 4 -9.15 0.48 -31.92
C SER A 4 -8.75 0.77 -30.46
N ALA A 5 -9.63 0.42 -29.52
CA ALA A 5 -9.35 0.53 -28.09
C ALA A 5 -8.04 -0.20 -27.70
N ASP A 6 -7.72 -1.28 -28.42
CA ASP A 6 -6.51 -2.07 -28.22
C ASP A 6 -5.23 -1.25 -28.50
N ILE A 7 -5.25 -0.36 -29.51
CA ILE A 7 -4.09 0.50 -29.81
C ILE A 7 -3.88 1.49 -28.66
N VAL A 8 -4.95 2.14 -28.20
CA VAL A 8 -4.86 3.08 -27.06
C VAL A 8 -4.30 2.35 -25.85
N GLN A 9 -4.83 1.16 -25.53
CA GLN A 9 -4.37 0.33 -24.42
C GLN A 9 -2.89 -0.07 -24.56
N PHE A 10 -2.44 -0.43 -25.77
CA PHE A 10 -1.06 -0.78 -26.05
C PHE A 10 -0.10 0.39 -25.77
N VAL A 11 -0.42 1.60 -26.26
CA VAL A 11 0.39 2.80 -25.98
C VAL A 11 0.40 3.08 -24.48
N ASP A 12 -0.74 2.91 -23.82
CA ASP A 12 -0.89 3.05 -22.38
C ASP A 12 0.03 2.11 -21.58
N ILE A 13 0.18 0.86 -22.03
CA ILE A 13 1.12 -0.11 -21.45
C ILE A 13 2.56 0.38 -21.64
N LEU A 14 2.94 0.81 -22.84
CA LEU A 14 4.30 1.25 -23.13
C LEU A 14 4.70 2.51 -22.34
N LEU A 15 3.80 3.47 -22.20
CA LEU A 15 3.99 4.67 -21.37
C LEU A 15 4.30 4.34 -19.91
N ARG A 16 3.81 3.20 -19.41
CA ARG A 16 3.98 2.79 -18.01
C ARG A 16 5.08 1.76 -17.80
N PHE A 17 5.44 0.97 -18.82
CA PHE A 17 6.36 -0.16 -18.67
C PHE A 17 7.74 0.22 -18.13
N GLY A 18 8.31 1.33 -18.61
CA GLY A 18 9.57 1.84 -18.09
C GLY A 18 9.44 2.33 -16.65
N PRO A 19 8.55 3.30 -16.39
CA PRO A 19 8.28 3.80 -15.04
C PRO A 19 7.96 2.72 -13.99
N THR A 20 7.26 1.63 -14.34
CA THR A 20 6.92 0.55 -13.39
C THR A 20 8.14 -0.22 -12.89
N LYS A 21 9.32 -0.06 -13.49
CA LYS A 21 10.56 -0.64 -12.97
C LYS A 21 11.14 0.10 -11.77
N THR A 22 10.79 1.38 -11.60
CA THR A 22 11.36 2.28 -10.56
C THR A 22 10.29 2.95 -9.70
N ARG A 23 9.01 2.76 -10.03
CA ARG A 23 7.85 3.31 -9.35
C ARG A 23 6.90 2.19 -8.95
N ILE A 24 6.07 2.48 -7.96
CA ILE A 24 5.01 1.56 -7.59
C ILE A 24 3.74 1.90 -8.36
N SER A 25 3.15 0.88 -9.00
CA SER A 25 1.90 1.02 -9.73
C SER A 25 0.69 0.67 -8.87
N VAL A 26 -0.28 1.56 -8.81
CA VAL A 26 -1.61 1.28 -8.23
C VAL A 26 -2.65 1.51 -9.32
N GLY A 27 -3.11 0.41 -9.92
CA GLY A 27 -3.87 0.47 -11.16
C GLY A 27 -3.02 1.13 -12.26
N ALA A 28 -3.57 2.17 -12.90
CA ALA A 28 -2.86 2.93 -13.95
C ALA A 28 -2.08 4.14 -13.41
N LYS A 29 -1.98 4.29 -12.08
CA LYS A 29 -1.27 5.41 -11.42
C LYS A 29 0.12 4.97 -10.99
N LEU A 30 1.07 5.89 -10.97
CA LEU A 30 2.46 5.65 -10.61
C LEU A 30 2.86 6.53 -9.41
N PHE A 31 3.47 5.92 -8.41
CA PHE A 31 3.90 6.55 -7.16
C PHE A 31 5.39 6.33 -6.91
N ASN A 32 6.06 7.34 -6.36
CA ASN A 32 7.50 7.24 -6.08
C ASN A 32 7.74 6.70 -4.66
N PRO A 33 8.32 5.48 -4.50
CA PRO A 33 8.64 4.94 -3.18
C PRO A 33 9.74 5.73 -2.46
N ALA A 34 10.64 6.38 -3.20
CA ALA A 34 11.79 7.08 -2.63
C ALA A 34 11.45 8.46 -2.05
N GLU A 35 10.31 9.05 -2.41
CA GLU A 35 9.87 10.37 -1.94
C GLU A 35 9.07 10.29 -0.63
N ARG A 36 9.58 9.55 0.37
CA ARG A 36 8.89 9.41 1.67
C ARG A 36 8.72 10.74 2.39
N ASP A 37 9.72 11.61 2.31
CA ASP A 37 9.67 12.94 2.94
C ASP A 37 8.59 13.86 2.36
N ARG A 38 8.05 13.52 1.18
CA ARG A 38 6.94 14.26 0.55
C ARG A 38 5.57 13.66 0.86
N ARG A 39 5.50 12.55 1.59
CA ARG A 39 4.23 11.94 2.02
C ARG A 39 3.63 12.78 3.14
N VAL A 40 2.30 12.87 3.15
CA VAL A 40 1.56 13.53 4.21
C VAL A 40 1.09 12.46 5.19
N GLN A 41 1.52 12.55 6.45
CA GLN A 41 1.02 11.66 7.50
C GLN A 41 -0.48 11.91 7.72
N LEU A 42 -1.24 10.83 7.79
CA LEU A 42 -2.69 10.84 8.02
C LEU A 42 -2.99 10.11 9.34
N PRO A 43 -4.22 10.26 9.88
CA PRO A 43 -4.67 9.45 11.01
C PRO A 43 -4.65 7.94 10.72
N ASP A 44 -4.88 7.15 11.77
CA ASP A 44 -5.09 5.69 11.68
C ASP A 44 -3.88 4.91 11.12
N PHE A 45 -2.67 5.41 11.36
CA PHE A 45 -1.40 4.84 10.87
C PHE A 45 -1.36 4.71 9.34
N THR A 46 -1.82 5.76 8.66
CA THR A 46 -1.82 5.86 7.21
C THR A 46 -1.06 7.09 6.75
N GLU A 47 -0.69 7.10 5.48
CA GLU A 47 0.01 8.20 4.85
C GLU A 47 -0.48 8.40 3.42
N LEU A 48 -0.48 9.65 2.97
CA LEU A 48 -0.84 10.05 1.61
C LEU A 48 0.41 10.14 0.76
N SER A 49 0.48 9.28 -0.25
CA SER A 49 1.48 9.34 -1.31
C SER A 49 0.95 10.12 -2.52
N PHE A 50 1.82 10.93 -3.10
CA PHE A 50 1.56 11.65 -4.35
C PHE A 50 2.23 10.95 -5.53
N GLY A 51 1.56 11.00 -6.67
CA GLY A 51 1.98 10.36 -7.90
C GLY A 51 1.30 11.00 -9.10
N PHE A 52 1.24 10.27 -10.20
CA PHE A 52 0.63 10.75 -11.43
C PHE A 52 -0.07 9.62 -12.20
N TYR A 53 -1.00 9.99 -13.06
CA TYR A 53 -1.75 9.12 -13.94
C TYR A 53 -1.39 9.43 -15.40
N PRO A 54 -0.51 8.64 -16.04
CA PRO A 54 -0.23 8.78 -17.47
C PRO A 54 -1.24 7.96 -18.29
N SER A 55 -1.81 8.61 -19.31
CA SER A 55 -2.75 7.98 -20.24
C SER A 55 -2.59 8.52 -21.66
N ALA A 56 -2.64 7.63 -22.65
CA ALA A 56 -2.76 8.01 -24.05
C ALA A 56 -4.22 8.32 -24.39
N ARG A 57 -4.43 9.42 -25.11
CA ARG A 57 -5.74 9.81 -25.64
C ARG A 57 -5.62 9.98 -27.15
N ASN A 58 -6.50 9.32 -27.89
CA ASN A 58 -6.60 9.56 -29.32
C ASN A 58 -7.37 10.86 -29.56
N CYS A 59 -6.75 11.82 -30.23
CA CYS A 59 -7.29 13.13 -30.51
C CYS A 59 -7.21 13.43 -32.02
N GLN A 60 -7.86 14.51 -32.48
CA GLN A 60 -7.89 14.87 -33.90
C GLN A 60 -6.49 15.09 -34.52
N HIS A 61 -5.50 15.46 -33.69
CA HIS A 61 -4.12 15.71 -34.09
C HIS A 61 -3.17 14.53 -33.77
N GLY A 62 -3.73 13.35 -33.49
CA GLY A 62 -2.98 12.16 -33.09
C GLY A 62 -3.06 11.88 -31.60
N PHE A 63 -2.13 11.05 -31.10
CA PHE A 63 -2.07 10.69 -29.69
C PHE A 63 -1.58 11.84 -28.84
N MET A 64 -2.31 12.13 -27.76
CA MET A 64 -1.87 13.03 -26.70
C MET A 64 -1.60 12.25 -25.42
N LEU A 65 -0.48 12.57 -24.78
CA LEU A 65 -0.18 12.12 -23.43
C LEU A 65 -0.93 13.01 -22.45
N ASN A 66 -1.97 12.46 -21.84
CA ASN A 66 -2.69 13.09 -20.75
C ASN A 66 -2.10 12.64 -19.40
N VAL A 67 -1.53 13.59 -18.66
CA VAL A 67 -0.95 13.37 -17.33
C VAL A 67 -1.65 14.24 -16.31
N ASP A 68 -2.08 13.63 -15.21
CA ASP A 68 -2.59 14.36 -14.06
C ASP A 68 -1.98 13.84 -12.75
N ARG A 69 -1.94 14.72 -11.74
CA ARG A 69 -1.54 14.36 -10.39
C ARG A 69 -2.53 13.34 -9.81
N SER A 70 -2.00 12.38 -9.06
CA SER A 70 -2.82 11.40 -8.36
C SER A 70 -2.34 11.26 -6.92
N THR A 71 -3.23 10.73 -6.09
CA THR A 71 -2.93 10.37 -4.71
C THR A 71 -3.31 8.93 -4.45
N CYS A 72 -2.62 8.33 -3.49
CA CYS A 72 -2.97 7.04 -2.93
C CYS A 72 -2.65 7.02 -1.44
N VAL A 73 -3.46 6.31 -0.68
CA VAL A 73 -3.25 6.10 0.74
C VAL A 73 -2.51 4.78 0.92
N SER A 74 -1.43 4.80 1.70
CA SER A 74 -0.72 3.60 2.14
C SER A 74 -0.71 3.52 3.66
N HIS A 75 -0.45 2.33 4.19
CA HIS A 75 -0.07 2.19 5.58
C HIS A 75 1.28 2.84 5.81
N SER A 76 1.40 3.57 6.92
CA SER A 76 2.71 4.00 7.41
C SER A 76 3.51 2.76 7.80
N SER A 77 4.84 2.83 7.72
CA SER A 77 5.70 1.75 8.20
C SER A 77 6.03 1.91 9.69
N GLY A 78 6.23 0.80 10.38
CA GLY A 78 6.72 0.78 11.76
C GLY A 78 6.03 -0.28 12.61
N ASP A 79 6.26 -0.20 13.92
CA ASP A 79 5.82 -1.23 14.86
C ASP A 79 4.29 -1.46 14.80
N MET A 80 3.88 -2.72 14.67
CA MET A 80 2.45 -3.08 14.66
C MET A 80 1.73 -2.67 15.95
N LEU A 81 2.45 -2.58 17.08
CA LEU A 81 1.89 -2.03 18.32
C LEU A 81 1.50 -0.55 18.20
N ALA A 82 2.30 0.25 17.50
CA ALA A 82 1.98 1.65 17.25
C ALA A 82 0.76 1.76 16.33
N ALA A 83 0.73 0.96 15.25
CA ALA A 83 -0.39 0.91 14.34
C ALA A 83 -1.70 0.49 15.01
N LEU A 84 -1.63 -0.51 15.91
CA LEU A 84 -2.78 -0.94 16.70
C LEU A 84 -3.27 0.16 17.63
N ARG A 85 -2.36 0.86 18.33
CA ARG A 85 -2.70 1.97 19.23
C ARG A 85 -3.43 3.10 18.51
N ASP A 86 -2.96 3.47 17.32
CA ASP A 86 -3.55 4.56 16.53
C ASP A 86 -4.94 4.21 15.99
N ARG A 87 -5.20 2.94 15.67
CA ARG A 87 -6.46 2.50 15.05
C ARG A 87 -7.53 2.08 16.06
N ILE A 88 -7.12 1.55 17.20
CA ILE A 88 -8.02 1.06 18.24
C ILE A 88 -7.85 1.97 19.45
N TRP A 89 -8.74 2.94 19.59
CA TRP A 89 -8.86 3.73 20.82
C TRP A 89 -9.05 2.76 22.01
N ASN A 90 -8.19 2.89 23.02
CA ASN A 90 -8.08 2.02 24.19
C ASN A 90 -7.64 0.57 23.87
N LEU A 91 -6.44 0.41 23.32
CA LEU A 91 -5.82 -0.92 23.16
C LEU A 91 -5.75 -1.76 24.45
N TYR A 92 -5.82 -1.10 25.62
CA TYR A 92 -5.89 -1.75 26.93
C TYR A 92 -7.29 -2.27 27.33
N ASP A 93 -8.35 -1.84 26.62
CA ASP A 93 -9.75 -2.29 26.80
C ASP A 93 -10.16 -3.36 25.77
N LEU A 94 -9.22 -3.90 24.99
CA LEU A 94 -9.52 -5.00 24.07
C LEU A 94 -10.16 -6.17 24.86
N PRO A 95 -11.29 -6.72 24.39
CA PRO A 95 -11.96 -7.80 25.08
C PRO A 95 -10.99 -8.97 25.23
N VAL A 96 -10.66 -9.30 26.47
CA VAL A 96 -9.92 -10.52 26.79
C VAL A 96 -10.78 -11.68 26.35
N ILE A 97 -10.33 -12.45 25.35
CA ILE A 97 -11.04 -13.67 24.95
C ILE A 97 -11.07 -14.57 26.20
N PRO A 98 -12.26 -14.92 26.72
CA PRO A 98 -12.34 -15.71 27.94
C PRO A 98 -11.58 -17.04 27.76
N PRO A 99 -10.83 -17.52 28.77
CA PRO A 99 -10.08 -18.77 28.67
C PRO A 99 -10.93 -19.97 28.22
N LYS A 100 -12.23 -19.94 28.49
CA LYS A 100 -13.19 -20.95 28.02
C LYS A 100 -13.36 -20.95 26.51
N GLN A 101 -13.43 -19.77 25.89
CA GLN A 101 -13.60 -19.60 24.45
C GLN A 101 -12.30 -19.93 23.70
N ILE A 102 -11.13 -19.65 24.30
CA ILE A 102 -9.84 -20.14 23.81
C ILE A 102 -9.80 -21.68 23.80
N ARG A 103 -10.29 -22.33 24.87
CA ARG A 103 -10.37 -23.79 24.96
C ARG A 103 -11.36 -24.40 23.95
N GLU A 104 -12.44 -23.70 23.63
CA GLU A 104 -13.42 -24.13 22.63
C GLU A 104 -12.87 -23.98 21.21
N LEU A 105 -12.21 -22.86 20.88
CA LEU A 105 -11.48 -22.69 19.61
C LEU A 105 -10.41 -23.77 19.44
N ASN A 106 -9.62 -24.05 20.48
CA ASN A 106 -8.61 -25.11 20.45
C ASN A 106 -9.21 -26.53 20.30
N LYS A 107 -10.49 -26.73 20.63
CA LYS A 107 -11.19 -28.00 20.38
C LYS A 107 -11.63 -28.14 18.92
N GLU A 108 -11.90 -27.05 18.20
CA GLU A 108 -12.20 -27.11 16.77
C GLU A 108 -10.97 -27.48 15.92
N PHE A 109 -9.76 -27.27 16.45
CA PHE A 109 -8.50 -27.70 15.82
C PHE A 109 -8.09 -29.15 16.15
N LYS A 110 -8.94 -29.92 16.84
CA LYS A 110 -8.61 -31.27 17.35
C LYS A 110 -8.95 -32.42 16.42
N ASP A 111 -8.97 -32.21 15.11
CA ASP A 111 -8.95 -33.31 14.15
C ASP A 111 -7.53 -33.49 13.59
N GLU A 112 -6.72 -34.22 14.37
CA GLU A 112 -5.87 -35.36 13.96
C GLU A 112 -4.73 -35.56 14.97
N LYS A 113 -4.48 -36.84 15.29
CA LYS A 113 -3.50 -37.31 16.28
C LYS A 113 -2.07 -36.82 15.97
N ILE A 114 -1.67 -35.69 16.52
CA ILE A 114 -0.26 -35.36 16.74
C ILE A 114 -0.12 -35.00 18.22
N VAL A 115 0.50 -35.91 18.99
CA VAL A 115 0.96 -35.60 20.36
C VAL A 115 2.22 -34.74 20.25
N THR A 116 2.03 -33.50 19.81
CA THR A 116 2.98 -32.43 20.04
C THR A 116 2.56 -31.74 21.33
N LYS A 117 3.50 -31.46 22.25
CA LYS A 117 3.25 -30.59 23.41
C LYS A 117 2.56 -29.32 22.92
N GLU A 118 1.25 -29.21 23.12
CA GLU A 118 0.49 -27.99 22.84
C GLU A 118 1.10 -26.88 23.70
N LYS A 119 1.82 -25.96 23.06
CA LYS A 119 2.53 -24.87 23.72
C LYS A 119 2.00 -23.56 23.19
N SER A 120 1.57 -22.66 24.08
CA SER A 120 1.08 -21.35 23.67
C SER A 120 2.19 -20.55 22.98
N VAL A 121 1.81 -19.66 22.06
CA VAL A 121 2.75 -18.75 21.37
C VAL A 121 3.57 -17.96 22.39
N VAL A 122 2.92 -17.41 23.43
CA VAL A 122 3.57 -16.66 24.51
C VAL A 122 4.60 -17.52 25.25
N THR A 123 4.25 -18.74 25.64
CA THR A 123 5.16 -19.66 26.32
C THR A 123 6.34 -20.04 25.42
N TYR A 124 6.10 -20.25 24.11
CA TYR A 124 7.15 -20.54 23.15
C TYR A 124 8.14 -19.38 23.01
N PHE A 125 7.63 -18.15 22.85
CA PHE A 125 8.48 -16.96 22.73
C PHE A 125 9.26 -16.67 24.01
N ASN A 126 8.64 -16.81 25.19
CA ASN A 126 9.32 -16.60 26.47
C ASN A 126 10.47 -17.58 26.73
N GLU A 127 10.37 -18.82 26.25
CA GLU A 127 11.41 -19.83 26.43
C GLU A 127 12.50 -19.76 25.36
N LYS A 128 12.15 -19.45 24.11
CA LYS A 128 13.08 -19.48 22.96
C LYS A 128 13.70 -18.12 22.64
N TYR A 129 13.00 -17.04 22.95
CA TYR A 129 13.37 -15.67 22.62
C TYR A 129 13.27 -14.78 23.87
N SER A 130 12.88 -13.51 23.71
CA SER A 130 12.62 -12.58 24.79
C SER A 130 11.24 -12.75 25.40
N LYS A 131 11.10 -12.36 26.67
CA LYS A 131 9.81 -12.33 27.37
C LYS A 131 8.84 -11.38 26.66
N VAL A 132 7.67 -11.92 26.32
CA VAL A 132 6.56 -11.18 25.72
C VAL A 132 5.99 -10.20 26.74
N LYS A 133 5.91 -8.92 26.37
CA LYS A 133 5.46 -7.84 27.27
C LYS A 133 3.93 -7.74 27.32
N TYR A 134 3.27 -7.99 26.19
CA TYR A 134 1.83 -7.85 26.04
C TYR A 134 1.15 -9.18 25.68
N PRO A 135 1.13 -10.16 26.60
CA PRO A 135 0.62 -11.51 26.32
C PRO A 135 -0.89 -11.58 26.05
N ASN A 136 -1.63 -10.51 26.41
CA ASN A 136 -3.08 -10.43 26.22
C ASN A 136 -3.48 -9.79 24.88
N LEU A 137 -2.52 -9.29 24.09
CA LEU A 137 -2.81 -8.76 22.77
C LEU A 137 -3.02 -9.87 21.74
N PRO A 138 -3.77 -9.60 20.65
CA PRO A 138 -3.93 -10.56 19.55
C PRO A 138 -2.57 -10.99 18.98
N ILE A 139 -2.52 -12.25 18.54
CA ILE A 139 -1.42 -12.78 17.73
C ILE A 139 -1.69 -12.50 16.25
N VAL A 140 -0.62 -12.38 15.48
CA VAL A 140 -0.65 -12.26 14.02
C VAL A 140 -0.44 -13.64 13.43
N ASP A 141 -1.39 -14.12 12.62
CA ASP A 141 -1.24 -15.32 11.80
C ASP A 141 -0.81 -14.93 10.39
N VAL A 142 0.41 -15.31 10.03
CA VAL A 142 0.99 -15.13 8.68
C VAL A 142 1.07 -16.45 7.92
N GLY A 143 0.55 -17.53 8.51
CA GLY A 143 0.58 -18.86 7.95
C GLY A 143 -0.46 -19.08 6.85
N THR A 144 -0.53 -20.34 6.43
CA THR A 144 -1.56 -20.86 5.53
C THR A 144 -2.45 -21.83 6.27
N LYS A 145 -3.60 -22.21 5.68
CA LYS A 145 -4.48 -23.25 6.23
C LYS A 145 -3.76 -24.58 6.51
N LYS A 146 -2.67 -24.87 5.78
CA LYS A 146 -1.89 -26.11 5.90
C LYS A 146 -0.72 -26.00 6.89
N LYS A 147 -0.25 -24.78 7.16
CA LYS A 147 0.89 -24.51 8.04
C LYS A 147 0.66 -23.18 8.74
N LEU A 148 0.31 -23.26 10.01
CA LEU A 148 0.04 -22.11 10.87
C LEU A 148 1.37 -21.47 11.28
N GLU A 149 1.46 -20.13 11.20
CA GLU A 149 2.65 -19.38 11.60
C GLU A 149 2.20 -18.15 12.40
N TRP A 150 2.41 -18.21 13.72
CA TRP A 150 1.86 -17.24 14.66
C TRP A 150 2.95 -16.44 15.36
N TYR A 151 2.74 -15.12 15.42
CA TYR A 151 3.66 -14.17 16.01
C TYR A 151 2.95 -13.24 16.99
N PRO A 152 3.51 -12.97 18.18
CA PRO A 152 3.04 -11.86 19.01
C PRO A 152 3.07 -10.56 18.22
N VAL A 153 2.04 -9.72 18.33
CA VAL A 153 2.00 -8.46 17.57
C VAL A 153 3.18 -7.52 17.88
N GLU A 154 3.76 -7.64 19.07
CA GLU A 154 4.92 -6.88 19.52
C GLU A 154 6.22 -7.19 18.79
N VAL A 155 6.30 -8.30 18.04
CA VAL A 155 7.46 -8.63 17.20
C VAL A 155 7.20 -8.41 15.71
N CYS A 156 6.07 -7.79 15.36
CA CYS A 156 5.67 -7.54 13.98
C CYS A 156 5.84 -6.06 13.60
N GLU A 157 6.24 -5.83 12.36
CA GLU A 157 6.38 -4.50 11.76
C GLU A 157 5.46 -4.40 10.53
N LEU A 158 4.79 -3.26 10.36
CA LEU A 158 4.14 -2.91 9.11
C LEU A 158 5.19 -2.43 8.11
N LEU A 159 5.20 -3.09 6.97
CA LEU A 159 6.03 -2.68 5.86
C LEU A 159 5.45 -1.43 5.19
N PRO A 160 6.31 -0.56 4.67
CA PRO A 160 5.90 0.61 3.91
C PRO A 160 5.23 0.21 2.59
N ASP A 161 4.63 1.19 1.92
CA ASP A 161 4.18 1.07 0.53
C ASP A 161 3.02 0.06 0.32
N GLN A 162 2.34 -0.31 1.39
CA GLN A 162 1.15 -1.15 1.37
C GLN A 162 -0.11 -0.30 1.20
N TYR A 163 -0.62 -0.22 -0.03
CA TYR A 163 -1.77 0.65 -0.35
C TYR A 163 -3.09 0.14 0.21
N VAL A 164 -3.92 1.09 0.65
CA VAL A 164 -5.25 0.81 1.19
C VAL A 164 -6.29 0.89 0.08
N THR A 165 -6.93 -0.24 -0.21
CA THR A 165 -8.03 -0.34 -1.19
C THR A 165 -9.40 -0.05 -0.59
N LYS A 166 -9.52 -0.13 0.74
CA LYS A 166 -10.75 0.14 1.47
C LYS A 166 -11.06 1.63 1.49
N LEU A 167 -12.35 1.97 1.54
CA LEU A 167 -12.79 3.34 1.74
C LEU A 167 -12.27 3.86 3.08
N GLN A 168 -11.69 5.05 3.06
CA GLN A 168 -11.18 5.70 4.26
C GLN A 168 -12.31 6.31 5.07
N PRO A 169 -12.19 6.35 6.41
CA PRO A 169 -13.18 7.00 7.26
C PRO A 169 -13.22 8.52 7.03
N PRO A 170 -14.32 9.21 7.38
CA PRO A 170 -14.52 10.64 7.07
C PRO A 170 -13.42 11.57 7.58
N HIS A 171 -12.85 11.30 8.76
CA HIS A 171 -11.77 12.11 9.33
C HIS A 171 -10.50 12.05 8.49
N VAL A 172 -10.13 10.86 8.00
CA VAL A 172 -8.99 10.68 7.08
C VAL A 172 -9.28 11.34 5.72
N LEU A 173 -10.50 11.21 5.19
CA LEU A 173 -10.89 11.85 3.93
C LEU A 173 -10.81 13.38 3.98
N SER A 174 -11.14 13.98 5.13
CA SER A 174 -11.00 15.43 5.35
C SER A 174 -9.54 15.88 5.24
N GLU A 175 -8.62 15.13 5.86
CA GLU A 175 -7.18 15.41 5.77
C GLU A 175 -6.64 15.24 4.35
N ILE A 176 -7.06 14.17 3.65
CA ILE A 176 -6.69 13.94 2.25
C ILE A 176 -7.17 15.10 1.38
N THR A 177 -8.45 15.49 1.51
CA THR A 177 -9.04 16.58 0.74
C THR A 177 -8.28 17.88 0.98
N THR A 178 -7.96 18.15 2.24
CA THR A 178 -7.18 19.31 2.66
C THR A 178 -5.78 19.29 2.03
N ALA A 179 -5.08 18.16 2.06
CA ALA A 179 -3.74 18.02 1.49
C ALA A 179 -3.72 18.18 -0.04
N VAL A 180 -4.76 17.70 -0.73
CA VAL A 180 -4.88 17.79 -2.19
C VAL A 180 -5.30 19.19 -2.66
N THR A 181 -6.29 19.79 -2.00
CA THR A 181 -6.91 21.07 -2.45
C THR A 181 -6.06 22.30 -2.14
N ARG A 182 -5.13 22.22 -1.18
CA ARG A 182 -4.23 23.33 -0.81
C ARG A 182 -3.21 23.72 -1.88
N GLN A 183 -3.12 22.98 -2.99
CA GLN A 183 -2.14 23.23 -4.04
C GLN A 183 -2.61 24.30 -5.04
N LYS A 184 -1.79 25.33 -5.25
CA LYS A 184 -2.06 26.37 -6.26
C LYS A 184 -1.94 25.81 -7.69
N PRO A 185 -2.76 26.27 -8.66
CA PRO A 185 -2.71 25.79 -10.04
C PRO A 185 -1.31 25.83 -10.69
N ASN A 186 -0.56 26.91 -10.46
CA ASN A 186 0.80 27.04 -11.02
C ASN A 186 1.76 25.98 -10.46
N THR A 187 1.68 25.68 -9.16
CA THR A 187 2.48 24.64 -8.53
C THR A 187 2.11 23.26 -9.08
N ARG A 188 0.81 22.98 -9.24
CA ARG A 188 0.34 21.73 -9.85
C ARG A 188 0.85 21.57 -11.29
N PHE A 189 0.83 22.64 -12.08
CA PHE A 189 1.34 22.62 -13.46
C PHE A 189 2.84 22.29 -13.51
N ILE A 190 3.64 22.90 -12.64
CA ILE A 190 5.08 22.62 -12.54
C ILE A 190 5.32 21.15 -12.15
N GLU A 191 4.63 20.64 -11.11
CA GLU A 191 4.75 19.24 -10.69
C GLU A 191 4.35 18.24 -11.79
N ILE A 192 3.27 18.53 -12.52
CA ILE A 192 2.86 17.69 -13.66
C ILE A 192 3.96 17.69 -14.72
N LYS A 193 4.49 18.86 -15.09
CA LYS A 193 5.58 18.98 -16.06
C LYS A 193 6.81 18.21 -15.61
N GLU A 194 7.22 18.33 -14.35
CA GLU A 194 8.33 17.57 -13.78
C GLU A 194 8.08 16.06 -13.81
N SER A 195 6.85 15.60 -13.55
CA SER A 195 6.51 14.17 -13.60
C SER A 195 6.67 13.58 -15.01
N VAL A 196 6.33 14.34 -16.05
CA VAL A 196 6.51 13.95 -17.46
C VAL A 196 8.00 13.83 -17.79
N LEU A 197 8.78 14.87 -17.48
CA LEU A 197 10.21 14.91 -17.80
C LEU A 197 11.00 13.84 -17.03
N ASN A 198 10.81 13.77 -15.71
CA ASN A 198 11.66 12.96 -14.84
C ASN A 198 11.31 11.48 -14.83
N VAL A 199 10.09 11.11 -15.23
CA VAL A 199 9.61 9.73 -15.14
C VAL A 199 9.23 9.18 -16.50
N ILE A 200 8.36 9.85 -17.26
CA ILE A 200 7.87 9.28 -18.52
C ILE A 200 8.92 9.40 -19.61
N GLN A 201 9.57 10.56 -19.76
CA GLN A 201 10.68 10.69 -20.71
C GLN A 201 11.87 9.86 -20.24
N LYS A 202 12.40 10.12 -19.03
CA LYS A 202 13.61 9.43 -18.55
C LYS A 202 13.46 7.89 -18.50
N ASP A 203 12.40 7.38 -17.87
CA ASP A 203 12.27 5.94 -17.64
C ASP A 203 11.50 5.24 -18.78
N GLY A 204 10.62 5.94 -19.49
CA GLY A 204 9.75 5.38 -20.54
C GLY A 204 10.28 5.52 -21.97
N GLU A 205 11.04 6.57 -22.28
CA GLU A 205 11.51 6.85 -23.65
C GLU A 205 12.30 5.71 -24.31
N PRO A 206 13.18 4.97 -23.62
CA PRO A 206 13.87 3.83 -24.23
C PRO A 206 12.91 2.81 -24.83
N TYR A 207 11.81 2.52 -24.13
CA TYR A 207 10.79 1.56 -24.58
C TYR A 207 9.89 2.15 -25.67
N LEU A 208 9.56 3.44 -25.59
CA LEU A 208 8.78 4.09 -26.66
C LEU A 208 9.56 4.09 -27.99
N ARG A 209 10.87 4.32 -27.94
CA ARG A 209 11.75 4.32 -29.11
C ARG A 209 11.85 2.95 -29.78
N GLU A 210 11.82 1.86 -29.04
CA GLU A 210 11.80 0.49 -29.60
C GLU A 210 10.58 0.26 -30.52
N PHE A 211 9.47 0.95 -30.24
CA PHE A 211 8.24 0.91 -31.05
C PHE A 211 8.10 2.11 -32.00
N GLY A 212 9.17 2.89 -32.22
CA GLY A 212 9.17 4.04 -33.12
C GLY A 212 8.32 5.22 -32.64
N MET A 213 7.99 5.28 -31.35
CA MET A 213 7.22 6.38 -30.76
C MET A 213 8.13 7.41 -30.08
N MET A 214 7.70 8.67 -30.13
CA MET A 214 8.40 9.78 -29.48
C MET A 214 7.39 10.66 -28.76
N LEU A 215 7.75 11.13 -27.56
CA LEU A 215 7.00 12.14 -26.84
C LEU A 215 7.44 13.52 -27.30
N LEU A 216 6.48 14.31 -27.77
CA LEU A 216 6.73 15.71 -28.10
C LEU A 216 6.76 16.56 -26.83
N PRO A 217 7.56 17.65 -26.80
CA PRO A 217 7.67 18.54 -25.64
C PRO A 217 6.37 19.25 -25.25
#